data_AF-A0A4E0QVJ6-F1
#
_entry.id   AF-A0A4E0QVJ6-F1
#
_cell.length_a   1.000
_cell.length_b   1.000
_cell.length_c   1.000
_cell.angle_alpha   90.00
_cell.angle_beta   90.00
_cell.angle_gamma   90.00
#
_symmetry.space_group_name_H-M   'P 1'
#
loop_
_entity.id
_entity.type
_entity.pdbx_description
1 polymer ?
#
loop_
_entity_poly.entity_id
_entity_poly.type
_entity_poly.pdbx_seq_one_letter_code
_entity_poly.pdbx_strand_id
1 'polypeptide(L)'
;MTKMKKKQRKGIVTAFLSQKQAMRKLQLNLPNFRRLCILKGIYPVEPSNLKKAGKGNSQPKVYYNTKDIAFLAHEPLMEKFRRLRIYQLKLRKAREKKDRDREFRIKMNKPRYTLHHIVRERYPTPQDALSDISDSLNLIFLFARLPRLTQFSPSLIGLSKRLCVEFLNLIVATQSIRKAFISIKGFYVQAELLGKSVVWIIPHSSATHTPSDVDYRILATCLEFDTTLVGSLLCKFYLVFPSLSNASKSKTLKMLRSMNWRNYRMHADWLSISRFVSFAIDDQVSLAVKKQMDDRKVQNLFKGKRFFLMREIPRDVVCLIIRSCGGECSWDKTVGPGATFAEDDPKIDYQIVDRPMNDLKMTRWVSHSRDYLFLVSHVMY
;
A
#
# COMPACT_ATOMS: atom_id res chain seq x y z
N MET A 1 41.44 45.07 6.25
CA MET A 1 41.10 44.59 4.89
C MET A 1 40.78 43.10 4.91
N THR A 2 39.53 42.69 4.66
CA THR A 2 39.18 41.27 4.50
C THR A 2 39.74 40.71 3.19
N LYS A 3 40.56 39.65 3.25
CA LYS A 3 41.13 38.94 2.08
C LYS A 3 40.07 38.68 0.99
N MET A 4 40.41 38.97 -0.27
CA MET A 4 39.57 38.66 -1.43
C MET A 4 39.17 37.18 -1.44
N LYS A 5 37.87 36.92 -1.49
CA LYS A 5 37.31 35.56 -1.46
C LYS A 5 37.51 34.91 -2.83
N LYS A 6 38.11 33.71 -2.87
CA LYS A 6 38.26 32.94 -4.12
C LYS A 6 36.89 32.71 -4.79
N LYS A 7 36.84 32.90 -6.11
CA LYS A 7 35.65 32.64 -6.95
C LYS A 7 35.15 31.21 -6.69
N GLN A 8 33.82 31.01 -6.70
CA GLN A 8 33.13 29.72 -6.48
C GLN A 8 33.14 29.14 -5.04
N ARG A 9 33.66 29.87 -4.03
CA ARG A 9 33.66 29.39 -2.64
C ARG A 9 32.41 29.74 -1.81
N LYS A 10 31.50 30.57 -2.33
CA LYS A 10 30.25 30.96 -1.65
C LYS A 10 29.08 31.02 -2.62
N GLY A 11 27.87 30.80 -2.09
CA GLY A 11 26.60 30.93 -2.81
C GLY A 11 26.08 29.61 -3.37
N ILE A 12 25.36 29.69 -4.49
CA ILE A 12 24.67 28.57 -5.16
C ILE A 12 25.63 27.38 -5.41
N VAL A 13 26.91 27.66 -5.71
CA VAL A 13 27.91 26.61 -6.00
C VAL A 13 28.21 25.71 -4.80
N THR A 14 28.11 26.23 -3.58
CA THR A 14 28.30 25.44 -2.35
C THR A 14 27.01 24.79 -1.86
N ALA A 15 25.86 25.31 -2.28
CA ALA A 15 24.56 24.78 -1.88
C ALA A 15 24.27 23.45 -2.61
N PHE A 16 24.61 23.35 -3.89
CA PHE A 16 24.28 22.19 -4.73
C PHE A 16 25.49 21.31 -5.03
N LEU A 17 25.23 20.00 -5.09
CA LEU A 17 26.22 18.97 -5.41
C LEU A 17 25.71 18.14 -6.58
N SER A 18 26.55 17.89 -7.59
CA SER A 18 26.17 16.99 -8.69
C SER A 18 26.07 15.53 -8.23
N GLN A 19 25.23 14.72 -8.88
CA GLN A 19 25.08 13.29 -8.54
C GLN A 19 26.42 12.54 -8.48
N LYS A 20 27.33 12.75 -9.44
CA LYS A 20 28.67 12.14 -9.45
C LYS A 20 29.55 12.58 -8.27
N GLN A 21 29.37 13.80 -7.78
CA GLN A 21 30.09 14.29 -6.59
C GLN A 21 29.46 13.72 -5.31
N ALA A 22 28.12 13.64 -5.24
CA ALA A 22 27.40 13.04 -4.11
C ALA A 22 27.80 11.57 -3.91
N MET A 23 27.82 10.79 -4.99
CA MET A 23 28.25 9.40 -4.97
C MET A 23 29.70 9.23 -4.47
N ARG A 24 30.62 10.10 -4.93
CA ARG A 24 32.03 10.07 -4.48
C ARG A 24 32.16 10.43 -3.00
N LYS A 25 31.39 11.41 -2.53
CA LYS A 25 31.38 11.82 -1.12
C LYS A 25 30.87 10.72 -0.20
N LEU A 26 29.82 10.00 -0.62
CA LEU A 26 29.23 8.89 0.14
C LEU A 26 29.93 7.53 -0.08
N GLN A 27 30.84 7.44 -1.06
CA GLN A 27 31.53 6.19 -1.45
C GLN A 27 30.55 5.05 -1.82
N LEU A 28 29.47 5.38 -2.52
CA LEU A 28 28.43 4.43 -2.95
C LEU A 28 28.41 4.22 -4.46
N ASN A 29 28.02 3.01 -4.87
CA ASN A 29 27.66 2.71 -6.25
C ASN A 29 26.31 3.34 -6.62
N LEU A 30 26.08 3.60 -7.91
CA LEU A 30 24.86 4.24 -8.40
C LEU A 30 23.56 3.56 -7.94
N PRO A 31 23.40 2.22 -7.98
CA PRO A 31 22.17 1.57 -7.55
C PRO A 31 21.90 1.76 -6.05
N ASN A 32 22.94 1.63 -5.21
CA ASN A 32 22.81 1.82 -3.76
C ASN A 32 22.57 3.29 -3.40
N PHE A 33 23.18 4.22 -4.15
CA PHE A 33 22.91 5.64 -3.99
C PHE A 33 21.46 5.98 -4.30
N ARG A 34 20.93 5.54 -5.47
CA ARG A 34 19.51 5.71 -5.81
C ARG A 34 18.61 5.09 -4.75
N ARG A 35 18.93 3.87 -4.31
CA ARG A 35 18.18 3.17 -3.27
C ARG A 35 18.10 3.98 -1.97
N LEU A 36 19.23 4.49 -1.49
CA LEU A 36 19.29 5.28 -0.27
C LEU A 36 18.50 6.58 -0.40
N CYS A 37 18.60 7.26 -1.55
CA CYS A 37 17.83 8.48 -1.81
C CYS A 37 16.33 8.23 -1.79
N ILE A 38 15.86 7.13 -2.39
CA ILE A 38 14.44 6.74 -2.37
C ILE A 38 14.00 6.44 -0.92
N LEU A 39 14.79 5.66 -0.18
CA LEU A 39 14.46 5.28 1.19
C LEU A 39 14.40 6.47 2.14
N LYS A 40 15.24 7.50 1.97
CA LYS A 40 15.21 8.72 2.78
C LYS A 40 14.34 9.86 2.22
N GLY A 41 13.96 9.81 0.95
CA GLY A 41 13.05 10.78 0.35
C GLY A 41 13.79 12.03 -0.12
N ILE A 42 15.02 11.84 -0.61
CA ILE A 42 15.85 12.93 -1.13
C ILE A 42 15.72 12.95 -2.64
N TYR A 43 15.12 14.02 -3.12
CA TYR A 43 14.84 14.23 -4.53
C TYR A 43 15.91 15.13 -5.17
N PRO A 44 16.16 14.96 -6.47
CA PRO A 44 16.98 15.90 -7.21
C PRO A 44 16.30 17.29 -7.25
N VAL A 45 17.11 18.35 -7.22
CA VAL A 45 16.64 19.74 -7.21
C VAL A 45 17.26 20.48 -8.38
N GLU A 46 16.46 21.31 -9.05
CA GLU A 46 16.93 22.18 -10.12
C GLU A 46 17.43 23.52 -9.55
N PRO A 47 18.71 23.86 -9.73
CA PRO A 47 19.24 25.13 -9.23
C PRO A 47 18.79 26.29 -10.12
N SER A 48 18.41 27.42 -9.52
CA SER A 48 17.92 28.61 -10.25
C SER A 48 18.90 29.12 -11.33
N ASN A 49 20.21 28.90 -11.15
CA ASN A 49 21.24 29.27 -12.12
C ASN A 49 22.14 28.08 -12.45
N LEU A 50 21.80 27.33 -13.50
CA LEU A 50 22.53 26.14 -13.95
C LEU A 50 24.01 26.42 -14.24
N LYS A 51 24.33 27.53 -14.93
CA LYS A 51 25.71 27.90 -15.26
C LYS A 51 26.57 28.15 -14.02
N LYS A 52 25.99 28.76 -12.97
CA LYS A 52 26.69 29.02 -11.70
C LYS A 52 26.89 27.70 -10.94
N ALA A 53 25.86 26.87 -10.82
CA ALA A 53 25.94 25.57 -10.15
C ALA A 53 26.90 24.58 -10.84
N GLY A 54 26.92 24.59 -12.18
CA GLY A 54 27.79 23.76 -13.01
C GLY A 54 29.23 24.26 -13.14
N LYS A 55 29.63 25.30 -12.38
CA LYS A 55 30.95 25.94 -12.45
C LYS A 55 31.33 26.38 -13.88
N GLY A 56 30.37 26.90 -14.64
CA GLY A 56 30.54 27.33 -16.03
C GLY A 56 30.12 26.28 -17.07
N ASN A 57 29.82 25.04 -16.67
CA ASN A 57 29.31 24.02 -17.58
C ASN A 57 27.78 24.11 -17.70
N SER A 58 27.27 24.21 -18.92
CA SER A 58 25.83 24.31 -19.24
C SER A 58 25.15 22.95 -19.50
N GLN A 59 25.89 21.84 -19.41
CA GLN A 59 25.30 20.51 -19.61
C GLN A 59 24.24 20.18 -18.54
N PRO A 60 23.15 19.51 -18.93
CA PRO A 60 22.11 19.08 -18.00
C PRO A 60 22.72 18.04 -17.04
N LYS A 61 22.67 18.35 -15.74
CA LYS A 61 23.15 17.48 -14.67
C LYS A 61 22.13 17.46 -13.56
N VAL A 62 22.03 16.30 -12.91
CA VAL A 62 21.20 16.12 -11.73
C VAL A 62 21.95 16.66 -10.51
N TYR A 63 21.33 17.62 -9.81
CA TYR A 63 21.86 18.24 -8.61
C TYR A 63 21.06 17.81 -7.38
N TYR A 64 21.73 17.78 -6.22
CA TYR A 64 21.17 17.54 -4.91
C TYR A 64 21.63 18.63 -3.95
N ASN A 65 20.90 18.89 -2.87
CA ASN A 65 21.35 19.81 -1.85
C ASN A 65 22.51 19.21 -1.04
N THR A 66 23.51 20.02 -0.73
CA THR A 66 24.67 19.59 0.03
C THR A 66 24.32 19.22 1.48
N LYS A 67 23.29 19.88 2.06
CA LYS A 67 22.76 19.58 3.39
C LYS A 67 22.16 18.18 3.44
N ASP A 68 21.33 17.82 2.46
CA ASP A 68 20.68 16.51 2.38
C ASP A 68 21.71 15.38 2.20
N ILE A 69 22.75 15.60 1.39
CA ILE A 69 23.84 14.64 1.23
C ILE A 69 24.69 14.52 2.52
N ALA A 70 24.85 15.60 3.29
CA ALA A 70 25.50 15.53 4.59
C ALA A 70 24.67 14.71 5.59
N PHE A 71 23.34 14.89 5.58
CA PHE A 71 22.42 14.09 6.38
C PHE A 71 22.49 12.60 6.03
N LEU A 72 22.59 12.25 4.74
CA LEU A 72 22.79 10.86 4.30
C LEU A 72 24.08 10.22 4.80
N ALA A 73 25.13 11.00 5.06
CA ALA A 73 26.41 10.45 5.47
C ALA A 73 26.35 9.80 6.86
N HIS A 74 25.42 10.24 7.72
CA HIS A 74 25.25 9.74 9.08
C HIS A 74 24.24 8.59 9.20
N GLU A 75 23.64 8.14 8.09
CA GLU A 75 22.59 7.13 8.11
C GLU A 75 23.13 5.70 8.35
N PRO A 76 22.64 4.94 9.37
CA PRO A 76 23.06 3.56 9.63
C PRO A 76 22.87 2.56 8.48
N LEU A 77 21.94 2.77 7.55
CA LEU A 77 21.82 1.90 6.36
C LEU A 77 23.10 1.84 5.52
N MET A 78 23.93 2.89 5.54
CA MET A 78 25.20 2.92 4.82
C MET A 78 26.11 1.76 5.21
N GLU A 79 26.24 1.53 6.52
CA GLU A 79 27.05 0.46 7.06
C GLU A 79 26.48 -0.92 6.69
N LYS A 80 25.14 -1.05 6.67
CA LYS A 80 24.48 -2.28 6.21
C LYS A 80 24.73 -2.55 4.73
N PHE A 81 24.71 -1.54 3.86
CA PHE A 81 25.04 -1.69 2.44
C PHE A 81 26.50 -2.08 2.21
N ARG A 82 27.42 -1.55 3.01
CA ARG A 82 28.84 -1.97 2.98
C ARG A 82 28.99 -3.44 3.37
N ARG A 83 28.33 -3.88 4.43
CA ARG A 83 28.31 -5.31 4.84
C ARG A 83 27.71 -6.21 3.77
N LEU A 84 26.63 -5.78 3.12
CA LEU A 84 26.03 -6.50 1.99
C LEU A 84 26.97 -6.62 0.79
N ARG A 85 27.73 -5.57 0.47
CA ARG A 85 28.76 -5.61 -0.58
C ARG A 85 29.87 -6.59 -0.23
N ILE A 86 30.36 -6.57 1.02
CA ILE A 86 31.38 -7.53 1.50
C ILE A 86 30.83 -8.96 1.42
N TYR A 87 29.59 -9.19 1.82
CA TYR A 87 28.90 -10.47 1.69
C TYR A 87 28.88 -10.95 0.23
N GLN A 88 28.51 -10.08 -0.72
CA GLN A 88 28.48 -10.42 -2.14
C GLN A 88 29.88 -10.79 -2.67
N LEU A 89 30.92 -10.07 -2.25
CA LEU A 89 32.31 -10.37 -2.62
C LEU A 89 32.77 -11.72 -2.05
N LYS A 90 32.45 -12.01 -0.77
CA LYS A 90 32.76 -13.30 -0.14
C LYS A 90 32.04 -14.45 -0.84
N LEU A 91 30.77 -14.26 -1.20
CA LEU A 91 29.99 -15.26 -1.93
C LEU A 91 30.57 -15.51 -3.32
N ARG A 92 30.96 -14.45 -4.05
CA ARG A 92 31.61 -14.56 -5.35
C ARG A 92 32.93 -15.34 -5.26
N LYS A 93 33.78 -15.00 -4.28
CA LYS A 93 35.07 -15.68 -4.06
C LYS A 93 34.89 -17.16 -3.70
N ALA A 94 33.86 -17.51 -2.93
CA ALA A 94 33.56 -18.91 -2.62
C ALA A 94 33.10 -19.69 -3.87
N ARG A 95 32.25 -19.07 -4.72
CA ARG A 95 31.80 -19.66 -5.99
C ARG A 95 32.93 -19.86 -6.99
N GLU A 96 33.81 -18.87 -7.13
CA GLU A 96 35.00 -18.97 -7.99
C GLU A 96 35.91 -20.12 -7.55
N LYS A 97 36.05 -20.34 -6.23
CA LYS A 97 36.80 -21.46 -5.65
C LYS A 97 36.06 -22.80 -5.67
N LYS A 98 34.79 -22.84 -6.08
CA LYS A 98 33.90 -24.02 -6.06
C LYS A 98 33.76 -24.71 -4.69
N ASP A 99 34.02 -23.99 -3.59
CA ASP A 99 33.89 -24.47 -2.21
C ASP A 99 32.42 -24.37 -1.75
N ARG A 100 31.71 -25.50 -1.78
CA ARG A 100 30.26 -25.58 -1.50
C ARG A 100 29.93 -25.32 -0.03
N ASP A 101 30.74 -25.82 0.90
CA ASP A 101 30.47 -25.70 2.34
C ASP A 101 30.65 -24.27 2.83
N ARG A 102 31.70 -23.59 2.34
CA ARG A 102 31.88 -22.17 2.60
C ARG A 102 30.78 -21.33 1.97
N GLU A 103 30.34 -21.65 0.75
CA GLU A 103 29.22 -20.96 0.11
C GLU A 103 27.94 -21.08 0.95
N PHE A 104 27.65 -22.29 1.45
CA PHE A 104 26.48 -22.54 2.30
C PHE A 104 26.53 -21.74 3.61
N ARG A 105 27.67 -21.77 4.33
CA ARG A 105 27.86 -20.97 5.55
C ARG A 105 27.68 -19.47 5.31
N ILE A 106 28.20 -18.96 4.20
CA ILE A 106 28.02 -17.55 3.83
C ILE A 106 26.53 -17.29 3.58
N LYS A 107 25.85 -18.10 2.75
CA LYS A 107 24.41 -17.93 2.44
C LYS A 107 23.53 -17.88 3.69
N MET A 108 23.82 -18.71 4.70
CA MET A 108 23.09 -18.69 5.98
C MET A 108 23.28 -17.38 6.73
N ASN A 109 24.49 -16.83 6.73
CA ASN A 109 24.84 -15.58 7.41
C ASN A 109 24.55 -14.33 6.56
N LYS A 110 23.53 -14.35 5.71
CA LYS A 110 23.15 -13.19 4.89
C LYS A 110 22.68 -12.03 5.78
N PRO A 111 23.36 -10.85 5.78
CA PRO A 111 22.94 -9.72 6.58
C PRO A 111 21.61 -9.17 6.05
N ARG A 112 20.68 -8.89 6.96
CA ARG A 112 19.41 -8.21 6.67
C ARG A 112 19.43 -6.81 7.30
N TYR A 113 18.77 -5.86 6.66
CA TYR A 113 18.49 -4.55 7.23
C TYR A 113 16.98 -4.39 7.35
N THR A 114 16.59 -3.49 8.23
CA THR A 114 15.19 -3.11 8.49
C THR A 114 15.01 -1.64 8.13
N LEU A 115 13.80 -1.25 7.75
CA LEU A 115 13.46 0.13 7.40
C LEU A 115 12.62 0.84 8.48
N HIS A 116 12.34 0.16 9.60
CA HIS A 116 11.46 0.67 10.65
C HIS A 116 11.91 2.03 11.22
N HIS A 117 13.22 2.26 11.36
CA HIS A 117 13.73 3.55 11.86
C HIS A 117 13.44 4.69 10.89
N ILE A 118 13.55 4.44 9.59
CA ILE A 118 13.27 5.46 8.57
C ILE A 118 11.78 5.79 8.51
N VAL A 119 10.92 4.77 8.62
CA VAL A 119 9.46 4.99 8.67
C VAL A 119 9.10 5.87 9.86
N ARG A 120 9.70 5.63 11.04
CA ARG A 120 9.46 6.43 12.25
C ARG A 120 10.01 7.85 12.16
N GLU A 121 11.15 8.05 11.51
CA GLU A 121 11.72 9.38 11.28
C GLU A 121 10.86 10.21 10.30
N ARG A 122 10.34 9.58 9.24
CA ARG A 122 9.49 10.26 8.24
C ARG A 122 8.08 10.53 8.74
N TYR A 123 7.53 9.59 9.50
CA TYR A 123 6.16 9.64 10.01
C TYR A 123 6.16 9.49 11.53
N PRO A 124 6.35 10.60 12.27
CA PRO A 124 6.28 10.58 13.72
C PRO A 124 4.89 10.16 14.21
N THR A 125 3.83 10.65 13.55
CA THR A 125 2.44 10.33 13.88
C THR A 125 1.84 9.33 12.88
N PRO A 126 0.92 8.45 13.31
CA PRO A 126 0.19 7.57 12.39
C PRO A 126 -0.74 8.35 11.45
N GLN A 127 -1.22 9.53 11.87
CA GLN A 127 -2.05 10.40 11.04
C GLN A 127 -1.27 10.89 9.82
N ASP A 128 -0.01 11.32 9.98
CA ASP A 128 0.81 11.78 8.85
C ASP A 128 1.04 10.65 7.84
N ALA A 129 1.31 9.44 8.36
CA ALA A 129 1.46 8.26 7.53
C ALA A 129 0.17 7.91 6.75
N LEU A 130 -1.01 8.12 7.34
CA LEU A 130 -2.29 7.90 6.65
C LEU A 130 -2.56 8.90 5.52
N SER A 131 -1.99 10.10 5.57
CA SER A 131 -2.14 11.07 4.48
C SER A 131 -1.41 10.63 3.22
N ASP A 132 -0.25 9.99 3.37
CA ASP A 132 0.58 9.56 2.24
C ASP A 132 0.35 8.08 1.84
N ILE A 133 -0.47 7.36 2.59
CA ILE A 133 -0.65 5.91 2.40
C ILE A 133 -1.28 5.57 1.03
N SER A 134 -2.02 6.49 0.40
CA SER A 134 -2.70 6.27 -0.88
C SER A 134 -1.73 5.82 -1.97
N ASP A 135 -0.59 6.49 -2.07
CA ASP A 135 0.42 6.20 -3.10
C ASP A 135 1.10 4.85 -2.84
N SER A 136 1.42 4.57 -1.58
CA SER A 136 1.95 3.28 -1.14
C SER A 136 0.97 2.13 -1.44
N LEU A 137 -0.33 2.33 -1.18
CA LEU A 137 -1.36 1.33 -1.47
C LEU A 137 -1.48 1.08 -2.97
N ASN A 138 -1.50 2.13 -3.80
CA ASN A 138 -1.57 2.00 -5.25
C ASN A 138 -0.42 1.14 -5.79
N LEU A 139 0.80 1.34 -5.28
CA LEU A 139 1.95 0.52 -5.66
C LEU A 139 1.78 -0.93 -5.19
N ILE A 140 1.37 -1.15 -3.95
CA ILE A 140 1.17 -2.50 -3.40
C ILE A 140 0.10 -3.28 -4.19
N PHE A 141 -1.04 -2.65 -4.52
CA PHE A 141 -2.12 -3.26 -5.30
C PHE A 141 -1.69 -3.57 -6.74
N LEU A 142 -0.92 -2.69 -7.38
CA LEU A 142 -0.33 -2.95 -8.69
C LEU A 142 0.57 -4.18 -8.63
N PHE A 143 1.52 -4.22 -7.69
CA PHE A 143 2.48 -5.31 -7.54
C PHE A 143 1.88 -6.63 -7.10
N ALA A 144 0.73 -6.62 -6.43
CA ALA A 144 0.00 -7.82 -6.10
C ALA A 144 -0.58 -8.52 -7.35
N ARG A 145 -0.84 -7.79 -8.43
CA ARG A 145 -1.40 -8.34 -9.67
C ARG A 145 -0.35 -8.64 -10.75
N LEU A 146 0.84 -8.04 -10.66
CA LEU A 146 1.94 -8.31 -11.59
C LEU A 146 2.38 -9.79 -11.60
N PRO A 147 2.77 -10.33 -12.77
CA PRO A 147 3.38 -11.65 -12.85
C PRO A 147 4.74 -11.66 -12.16
N ARG A 148 5.27 -12.86 -11.87
CA ARG A 148 6.60 -13.00 -11.29
C ARG A 148 7.66 -12.62 -12.33
N LEU A 149 8.26 -11.45 -12.18
CA LEU A 149 9.40 -11.03 -13.00
C LEU A 149 10.73 -11.42 -12.32
N THR A 150 11.75 -11.70 -13.14
CA THR A 150 13.11 -12.09 -12.69
C THR A 150 13.84 -11.00 -11.92
N GLN A 151 13.46 -9.74 -12.11
CA GLN A 151 14.08 -8.58 -11.48
C GLN A 151 13.68 -8.40 -10.01
N PHE A 152 12.66 -9.14 -9.53
CA PHE A 152 12.14 -9.01 -8.17
C PHE A 152 12.42 -10.21 -7.29
N SER A 153 12.50 -9.95 -5.98
CA SER A 153 12.41 -11.03 -5.00
C SER A 153 10.97 -11.55 -4.95
N PRO A 154 10.73 -12.86 -5.17
CA PRO A 154 9.38 -13.43 -5.08
C PRO A 154 8.72 -13.22 -3.71
N SER A 155 9.54 -13.07 -2.67
CA SER A 155 9.13 -12.72 -1.30
C SER A 155 8.38 -11.40 -1.22
N LEU A 156 8.78 -10.37 -1.98
CA LEU A 156 8.16 -9.05 -1.92
C LEU A 156 6.74 -9.08 -2.52
N ILE A 157 6.56 -9.76 -3.65
CA ILE A 157 5.24 -9.98 -4.27
C ILE A 157 4.32 -10.77 -3.33
N GLY A 158 4.86 -11.78 -2.64
CA GLY A 158 4.13 -12.54 -1.64
C GLY A 158 3.64 -11.68 -0.47
N LEU A 159 4.50 -10.78 0.02
CA LEU A 159 4.17 -9.81 1.07
C LEU A 159 3.12 -8.80 0.60
N SER A 160 3.27 -8.22 -0.60
CA SER A 160 2.29 -7.29 -1.18
C SER A 160 0.90 -7.93 -1.28
N LYS A 161 0.81 -9.17 -1.78
CA LYS A 161 -0.46 -9.92 -1.83
C LYS A 161 -1.08 -10.11 -0.45
N ARG A 162 -0.26 -10.40 0.57
CA ARG A 162 -0.72 -10.55 1.95
C ARG A 162 -1.24 -9.23 2.51
N LEU A 163 -0.47 -8.15 2.36
CA LEU A 163 -0.83 -6.81 2.84
C LEU A 163 -2.10 -6.29 2.18
N CYS A 164 -2.30 -6.53 0.88
CA CYS A 164 -3.57 -6.20 0.20
C CYS A 164 -4.76 -6.83 0.93
N VAL A 165 -4.71 -8.14 1.20
CA VAL A 165 -5.82 -8.84 1.83
C VAL A 165 -6.02 -8.38 3.28
N GLU A 166 -4.94 -8.22 4.03
CA GLU A 166 -5.00 -7.69 5.41
C GLU A 166 -5.59 -6.27 5.45
N PHE A 167 -5.26 -5.42 4.48
CA PHE A 167 -5.81 -4.06 4.38
C PHE A 167 -7.29 -4.07 4.00
N LEU A 168 -7.69 -4.87 3.02
CA LEU A 168 -9.11 -5.01 2.65
C LEU A 168 -9.94 -5.57 3.82
N ASN A 169 -9.40 -6.53 4.57
CA ASN A 169 -10.06 -7.06 5.76
C ASN A 169 -10.22 -6.01 6.85
N LEU A 170 -9.22 -5.14 7.04
CA LEU A 170 -9.33 -4.01 7.96
C LEU A 170 -10.49 -3.10 7.58
N ILE A 171 -10.62 -2.74 6.30
CA ILE A 171 -11.69 -1.86 5.81
C ILE A 171 -13.07 -2.48 6.03
N VAL A 172 -13.21 -3.77 5.74
CA VAL A 172 -14.44 -4.52 6.00
C VAL A 172 -14.78 -4.52 7.49
N ALA A 173 -13.79 -4.74 8.35
CA ALA A 173 -13.98 -4.74 9.80
C ALA A 173 -14.36 -3.36 10.34
N THR A 174 -13.78 -2.29 9.80
CA THR A 174 -14.08 -0.91 10.21
C THR A 174 -15.33 -0.34 9.56
N GLN A 175 -15.90 -1.00 8.54
CA GLN A 175 -17.04 -0.53 7.76
C GLN A 175 -16.89 0.94 7.36
N SER A 176 -15.73 1.28 6.79
CA SER A 176 -15.29 2.65 6.57
C SER A 176 -15.36 3.11 5.11
N ILE A 177 -15.93 2.30 4.22
CA ILE A 177 -16.08 2.66 2.82
C ILE A 177 -17.07 3.82 2.73
N ARG A 178 -16.65 4.81 1.94
CA ARG A 178 -17.49 5.89 1.47
C ARG A 178 -17.62 5.67 -0.02
N LYS A 179 -16.86 6.37 -0.85
CA LYS A 179 -17.10 6.36 -2.30
C LYS A 179 -16.45 5.13 -2.93
N ALA A 180 -17.09 4.58 -3.93
CA ALA A 180 -16.43 3.72 -4.89
C ALA A 180 -16.88 4.14 -6.31
N PHE A 181 -16.05 3.90 -7.31
CA PHE A 181 -16.46 3.99 -8.71
C PHE A 181 -15.56 3.12 -9.57
N ILE A 182 -16.07 2.68 -10.71
CA ILE A 182 -15.33 1.91 -11.70
C ILE A 182 -14.85 2.82 -12.82
N SER A 183 -13.63 2.57 -13.30
CA SER A 183 -13.04 3.23 -14.45
C SER A 183 -12.41 2.19 -15.36
N ILE A 184 -11.96 2.62 -16.54
CA ILE A 184 -11.19 1.81 -17.49
C ILE A 184 -9.89 1.30 -16.83
N LYS A 185 -9.29 2.11 -15.94
CA LYS A 185 -8.03 1.75 -15.24
C LYS A 185 -8.20 0.71 -14.13
N GLY A 186 -9.38 0.65 -13.50
CA GLY A 186 -9.63 -0.14 -12.31
C GLY A 186 -10.77 0.39 -11.47
N PHE A 187 -10.90 -0.14 -10.25
CA PHE A 187 -11.87 0.29 -9.26
C PHE A 187 -11.23 1.29 -8.32
N TYR A 188 -11.80 2.48 -8.24
CA TYR A 188 -11.42 3.51 -7.29
C TYR A 188 -12.27 3.34 -6.04
N VAL A 189 -11.62 3.23 -4.88
CA VAL A 189 -12.29 3.09 -3.59
C VAL A 189 -11.76 4.17 -2.65
N GLN A 190 -12.68 4.83 -1.95
CA GLN A 190 -12.42 5.79 -0.90
C GLN A 190 -12.94 5.22 0.42
N ALA A 191 -12.08 5.19 1.44
CA ALA A 191 -12.47 4.85 2.80
C ALA A 191 -12.00 5.92 3.78
N GLU A 192 -12.70 6.06 4.90
CA GLU A 192 -12.37 7.01 5.96
C GLU A 192 -11.73 6.29 7.16
N LEU A 193 -10.43 6.47 7.36
CA LEU A 193 -9.67 5.86 8.45
C LEU A 193 -9.20 6.95 9.41
N LEU A 194 -9.57 6.85 10.69
CA LEU A 194 -9.22 7.83 11.74
C LEU A 194 -9.54 9.29 11.34
N GLY A 195 -10.64 9.52 10.63
CA GLY A 195 -11.05 10.86 10.16
C GLY A 195 -10.30 11.37 8.93
N LYS A 196 -9.38 10.60 8.34
CA LYS A 196 -8.73 10.90 7.06
C LYS A 196 -9.31 10.05 5.95
N SER A 197 -9.63 10.67 4.81
CA SER A 197 -10.05 9.95 3.61
C SER A 197 -8.85 9.39 2.87
N VAL A 198 -8.83 8.08 2.66
CA VAL A 198 -7.81 7.37 1.88
C VAL A 198 -8.45 6.88 0.60
N VAL A 199 -7.81 7.17 -0.54
CA VAL A 199 -8.26 6.73 -1.87
C VAL A 199 -7.18 5.82 -2.48
N TRP A 200 -7.58 4.68 -3.01
CA TRP A 200 -6.68 3.79 -3.75
C TRP A 200 -7.38 3.14 -4.93
N ILE A 201 -6.57 2.60 -5.84
CA ILE A 201 -7.01 1.93 -7.06
C ILE A 201 -6.75 0.45 -6.95
N ILE A 202 -7.78 -0.35 -7.22
CA ILE A 202 -7.68 -1.80 -7.42
C ILE A 202 -7.69 -2.05 -8.93
N PRO A 203 -6.56 -2.45 -9.53
CA PRO A 203 -6.51 -2.68 -10.97
C PRO A 203 -7.38 -3.87 -11.38
N HIS A 204 -7.89 -3.83 -12.61
CA HIS A 204 -8.62 -4.95 -13.21
C HIS A 204 -7.73 -6.20 -13.28
N SER A 205 -8.35 -7.38 -13.25
CA SER A 205 -7.64 -8.67 -13.26
C SER A 205 -7.02 -9.03 -14.62
N SER A 206 -7.08 -8.14 -15.61
CA SER A 206 -6.57 -8.35 -16.96
C SER A 206 -5.04 -8.44 -16.97
N ALA A 207 -4.50 -9.37 -17.77
CA ALA A 207 -3.06 -9.56 -17.92
C ALA A 207 -2.42 -8.31 -18.54
N THR A 208 -1.80 -7.47 -17.71
CA THR A 208 -1.02 -6.33 -18.19
C THR A 208 0.28 -6.84 -18.79
N HIS A 209 0.53 -6.51 -20.06
CA HIS A 209 1.88 -6.60 -20.62
C HIS A 209 2.83 -5.77 -19.74
N THR A 210 3.98 -6.32 -19.37
CA THR A 210 4.97 -5.59 -18.56
C THR A 210 5.87 -4.80 -19.51
N PRO A 211 5.74 -3.47 -19.60
CA PRO A 211 6.57 -2.67 -20.50
C PRO A 211 8.05 -2.79 -20.09
N SER A 212 8.94 -2.87 -21.07
CA SER A 212 10.39 -2.91 -20.89
C SER A 212 10.99 -1.57 -20.46
N ASP A 213 10.29 -0.47 -20.72
CA ASP A 213 10.81 0.90 -20.54
C ASP A 213 10.84 1.33 -19.06
N VAL A 214 10.18 0.57 -18.18
CA VAL A 214 10.06 0.88 -16.75
C VAL A 214 11.21 0.24 -15.97
N ASP A 215 11.95 1.06 -15.21
CA ASP A 215 12.98 0.54 -14.29
C ASP A 215 12.35 -0.01 -13.01
N TYR A 216 11.96 -1.27 -13.08
CA TYR A 216 11.40 -2.04 -11.98
C TYR A 216 12.29 -2.12 -10.73
N ARG A 217 13.61 -1.93 -10.84
CA ARG A 217 14.51 -1.94 -9.65
C ARG A 217 14.27 -0.74 -8.74
N ILE A 218 13.92 0.40 -9.33
CA ILE A 218 13.54 1.61 -8.59
C ILE A 218 12.22 1.35 -7.88
N LEU A 219 11.22 0.84 -8.60
CA LEU A 219 9.90 0.50 -8.03
C LEU A 219 10.00 -0.56 -6.93
N ALA A 220 10.91 -1.54 -7.05
CA ALA A 220 11.15 -2.53 -6.00
C ALA A 220 11.62 -1.88 -4.69
N THR A 221 12.43 -0.82 -4.78
CA THR A 221 12.89 -0.09 -3.60
C THR A 221 11.77 0.71 -2.97
N CYS A 222 10.93 1.37 -3.78
CA CYS A 222 9.73 2.05 -3.28
C CYS A 222 8.81 1.06 -2.56
N LEU A 223 8.52 -0.07 -3.21
CA LEU A 223 7.67 -1.12 -2.66
C LEU A 223 8.21 -1.70 -1.35
N GLU A 224 9.53 -1.85 -1.23
CA GLU A 224 10.13 -2.29 0.03
C GLU A 224 9.86 -1.30 1.17
N PHE A 225 9.93 0.00 0.91
CA PHE A 225 9.55 1.01 1.88
C PHE A 225 8.04 0.97 2.18
N ASP A 226 7.21 0.96 1.13
CA ASP A 226 5.75 0.97 1.25
C ASP A 226 5.21 -0.24 2.02
N THR A 227 5.77 -1.43 1.78
CA THR A 227 5.39 -2.64 2.53
C THR A 227 5.73 -2.53 4.01
N THR A 228 6.85 -1.88 4.37
CA THR A 228 7.18 -1.62 5.78
C THR A 228 6.32 -0.53 6.41
N LEU A 229 5.94 0.51 5.65
CA LEU A 229 5.04 1.57 6.08
C LEU A 229 3.65 1.01 6.38
N VAL A 230 3.01 0.39 5.38
CA VAL A 230 1.67 -0.21 5.51
C VAL A 230 1.67 -1.31 6.55
N GLY A 231 2.71 -2.16 6.58
CA GLY A 231 2.85 -3.19 7.62
C GLY A 231 2.90 -2.61 9.04
N SER A 232 3.62 -1.50 9.25
CA SER A 232 3.68 -0.84 10.55
C SER A 232 2.35 -0.20 10.97
N LEU A 233 1.61 0.36 10.02
CA LEU A 233 0.28 0.93 10.25
C LEU A 233 -0.73 -0.16 10.57
N LEU A 234 -0.77 -1.22 9.76
CA LEU A 234 -1.62 -2.37 9.99
C LEU A 234 -1.36 -2.95 11.38
N CYS A 235 -0.10 -3.16 11.79
CA CYS A 235 0.20 -3.64 13.15
C CYS A 235 -0.40 -2.73 14.23
N LYS A 236 -0.32 -1.41 14.09
CA LYS A 236 -0.96 -0.47 15.04
C LYS A 236 -2.48 -0.63 15.06
N PHE A 237 -3.12 -0.74 13.89
CA PHE A 237 -4.57 -0.96 13.82
C PHE A 237 -4.98 -2.33 14.39
N TYR A 238 -4.27 -3.40 14.08
CA TYR A 238 -4.54 -4.75 14.58
C TYR A 238 -4.36 -4.87 16.10
N LEU A 239 -3.43 -4.11 16.70
CA LEU A 239 -3.31 -4.03 18.17
C LEU A 239 -4.50 -3.32 18.81
N VAL A 240 -5.09 -2.33 18.12
CA VAL A 240 -6.30 -1.62 18.55
C VAL A 240 -7.57 -2.46 18.34
N PHE A 241 -7.55 -3.43 17.41
CA PHE A 241 -8.65 -4.36 17.14
C PHE A 241 -8.22 -5.83 17.40
N PRO A 242 -8.16 -6.28 18.68
CA PRO A 242 -7.61 -7.59 19.06
C PRO A 242 -8.34 -8.81 18.48
N SER A 243 -9.58 -8.65 18.02
CA SER A 243 -10.42 -9.73 17.49
C SER A 243 -9.89 -10.35 16.18
N LEU A 244 -8.95 -9.69 15.50
CA LEU A 244 -8.29 -10.19 14.29
C LEU A 244 -7.17 -11.21 14.61
N SER A 245 -6.69 -11.27 15.86
CA SER A 245 -5.62 -12.15 16.32
C SER A 245 -6.07 -13.60 16.55
N ASN A 246 -7.30 -13.81 17.01
CA ASN A 246 -7.79 -15.15 17.40
C ASN A 246 -8.01 -16.11 16.21
N ALA A 247 -7.96 -15.63 14.96
CA ALA A 247 -7.95 -16.47 13.76
C ALA A 247 -6.58 -17.12 13.48
N SER A 248 -5.50 -16.64 14.12
CA SER A 248 -4.13 -17.12 13.90
C SER A 248 -3.91 -18.58 14.34
N LYS A 249 -4.81 -19.14 15.17
CA LYS A 249 -4.71 -20.54 15.63
C LYS A 249 -5.23 -21.58 14.61
N SER A 250 -5.93 -21.18 13.55
CA SER A 250 -6.41 -22.13 12.52
C SER A 250 -5.43 -22.24 11.36
N LYS A 251 -4.86 -23.43 11.19
CA LYS A 251 -3.95 -23.81 10.11
C LYS A 251 -4.61 -23.60 8.75
N THR A 252 -4.34 -22.48 8.08
CA THR A 252 -3.96 -22.38 6.65
C THR A 252 -3.84 -20.91 6.24
N LEU A 253 -2.67 -20.52 5.73
CA LEU A 253 -2.44 -19.24 5.03
C LEU A 253 -3.41 -19.01 3.85
N LYS A 254 -4.09 -20.06 3.36
CA LYS A 254 -5.16 -19.98 2.35
C LYS A 254 -6.45 -19.36 2.90
N MET A 255 -6.73 -19.47 4.20
CA MET A 255 -7.94 -18.92 4.84
C MET A 255 -7.79 -17.43 5.14
N LEU A 256 -6.59 -16.97 5.52
CA LEU A 256 -6.23 -15.54 5.57
C LEU A 256 -6.34 -14.85 4.21
N ARG A 257 -6.22 -15.62 3.11
CA ARG A 257 -6.42 -15.17 1.72
C ARG A 257 -7.88 -15.05 1.32
N SER A 258 -8.79 -15.73 2.02
CA SER A 258 -10.21 -15.56 1.80
C SER A 258 -10.69 -14.37 2.62
N MET A 259 -11.45 -13.47 2.01
CA MET A 259 -12.23 -12.43 2.73
C MET A 259 -13.37 -13.06 3.56
N ASN A 260 -13.14 -14.23 4.14
CA ASN A 260 -14.15 -15.00 4.85
C ASN A 260 -13.86 -14.91 6.34
N TRP A 261 -14.43 -13.87 6.95
CA TRP A 261 -14.58 -13.82 8.39
C TRP A 261 -15.97 -14.38 8.73
N ARG A 262 -16.03 -15.28 9.71
CA ARG A 262 -17.30 -15.69 10.32
C ARG A 262 -17.66 -14.65 11.38
N ASN A 263 -18.84 -14.06 11.22
CA ASN A 263 -19.71 -13.45 12.23
C ASN A 263 -19.11 -13.31 13.65
N TYR A 264 -18.31 -12.27 13.85
CA TYR A 264 -18.09 -11.65 15.15
C TYR A 264 -18.53 -10.20 15.08
N ARG A 265 -19.85 -9.98 15.06
CA ARG A 265 -20.44 -8.67 15.29
C ARG A 265 -19.76 -8.05 16.52
N MET A 266 -18.80 -7.18 16.29
CA MET A 266 -18.13 -6.43 17.34
C MET A 266 -18.77 -5.07 17.30
N HIS A 267 -19.48 -4.76 18.39
CA HIS A 267 -19.67 -3.39 18.80
C HIS A 267 -18.28 -2.77 18.84
N ALA A 268 -17.90 -2.03 17.81
CA ALA A 268 -16.85 -1.05 17.98
C ALA A 268 -17.48 0.02 18.87
N ASP A 269 -17.35 -0.17 20.19
CA ASP A 269 -17.58 0.91 21.13
C ASP A 269 -16.49 1.96 20.87
N TRP A 270 -16.73 2.76 19.83
CA TRP A 270 -16.09 4.04 19.58
C TRP A 270 -16.63 5.09 20.58
N LEU A 271 -16.87 4.65 21.81
CA LEU A 271 -17.59 5.36 22.87
C LEU A 271 -16.63 5.92 23.93
N SER A 272 -15.31 5.92 23.69
CA SER A 272 -14.33 6.49 24.63
C SER A 272 -13.44 7.59 24.06
N ILE A 273 -13.75 8.12 22.86
CA ILE A 273 -13.19 9.40 22.38
C ILE A 273 -14.32 10.45 22.16
N SER A 274 -15.58 10.07 22.40
CA SER A 274 -16.75 10.95 22.31
C SER A 274 -17.19 11.50 23.67
N ARG A 275 -16.25 11.89 24.53
CA ARG A 275 -16.60 12.60 25.77
C ARG A 275 -15.60 13.71 26.05
N PHE A 276 -15.65 14.76 25.24
CA PHE A 276 -15.35 16.15 25.61
C PHE A 276 -15.65 17.04 24.40
N VAL A 277 -16.92 17.27 24.07
CA VAL A 277 -17.42 18.57 23.59
C VAL A 277 -18.94 18.56 23.80
N SER A 278 -19.39 19.01 24.97
CA SER A 278 -20.67 19.70 25.09
C SER A 278 -20.35 21.18 25.23
N PHE A 279 -21.24 22.00 24.67
CA PHE A 279 -21.20 23.46 24.62
C PHE A 279 -20.42 24.11 23.46
N ALA A 280 -21.02 24.10 22.27
CA ALA A 280 -21.27 25.28 21.43
C ALA A 280 -21.99 24.84 20.14
N ILE A 281 -23.16 25.40 19.86
CA ILE A 281 -23.87 25.20 18.60
C ILE A 281 -23.18 26.09 17.57
N ASP A 282 -22.45 25.47 16.66
CA ASP A 282 -21.83 26.12 15.51
C ASP A 282 -22.16 25.28 14.25
N ASP A 283 -22.34 25.94 13.10
CA ASP A 283 -22.77 25.29 11.84
C ASP A 283 -21.89 24.09 11.45
N GLN A 284 -20.62 24.10 11.85
CA GLN A 284 -19.67 23.00 11.62
C GLN A 284 -20.02 21.72 12.39
N VAL A 285 -20.60 21.84 13.59
CA VAL A 285 -21.02 20.69 14.40
C VAL A 285 -22.25 20.03 13.78
N SER A 286 -23.18 20.81 13.24
CA SER A 286 -24.37 20.27 12.57
C SER A 286 -24.01 19.49 11.30
N LEU A 287 -23.05 19.98 10.52
CA LEU A 287 -22.50 19.29 9.34
C LEU A 287 -21.77 18.00 9.72
N ALA A 288 -21.00 18.01 10.81
CA ALA A 288 -20.31 16.81 11.31
C ALA A 288 -21.30 15.74 11.79
N VAL A 289 -22.39 16.14 12.47
CA VAL A 289 -23.45 15.22 12.90
C VAL A 289 -24.20 14.64 11.70
N LYS A 290 -24.54 15.46 10.70
CA LYS A 290 -25.16 14.98 9.44
C LYS A 290 -24.27 13.96 8.74
N LYS A 291 -22.98 14.25 8.59
CA LYS A 291 -22.00 13.34 8.01
C LYS A 291 -21.93 12.01 8.77
N GLN A 292 -21.89 12.04 10.10
CA GLN A 292 -21.91 10.82 10.91
C GLN A 292 -23.21 10.01 10.77
N MET A 293 -24.35 10.67 10.61
CA MET A 293 -25.62 9.99 10.36
C MET A 293 -25.63 9.30 8.99
N ASP A 294 -25.14 9.98 7.95
CA ASP A 294 -25.08 9.40 6.60
C ASP A 294 -24.10 8.22 6.55
N ASP A 295 -22.96 8.32 7.24
CA ASP A 295 -22.02 7.22 7.40
C ASP A 295 -22.68 5.97 8.02
N ARG A 296 -23.50 6.16 9.06
CA ARG A 296 -24.23 5.05 9.70
C ARG A 296 -25.30 4.44 8.79
N LYS A 297 -25.91 5.21 7.90
CA LYS A 297 -26.85 4.70 6.90
C LYS A 297 -26.11 3.78 5.92
N VAL A 298 -24.97 4.22 5.40
CA VAL A 298 -24.14 3.41 4.47
C VAL A 298 -23.67 2.11 5.14
N GLN A 299 -23.24 2.16 6.40
CA GLN A 299 -22.79 0.98 7.15
C GLN A 299 -23.87 -0.09 7.35
N ASN A 300 -25.14 0.30 7.43
CA ASN A 300 -26.26 -0.61 7.68
C ASN A 300 -27.10 -0.89 6.43
N LEU A 301 -26.69 -0.42 5.25
CA LEU A 301 -27.50 -0.46 4.04
C LEU A 301 -27.90 -1.89 3.64
N PHE A 302 -26.99 -2.86 3.75
CA PHE A 302 -27.24 -4.25 3.39
C PHE A 302 -27.38 -5.17 4.60
N LYS A 303 -27.67 -4.61 5.77
CA LYS A 303 -27.76 -5.39 7.01
C LYS A 303 -28.83 -6.46 6.90
N GLY A 304 -28.42 -7.71 7.09
CA GLY A 304 -29.32 -8.87 7.02
C GLY A 304 -29.68 -9.32 5.60
N LYS A 305 -29.07 -8.72 4.57
CA LYS A 305 -29.24 -9.12 3.17
C LYS A 305 -28.15 -10.10 2.74
N ARG A 306 -28.53 -11.09 1.94
CA ARG A 306 -27.62 -12.11 1.39
C ARG A 306 -27.46 -11.99 -0.11
N PHE A 307 -26.20 -11.85 -0.53
CA PHE A 307 -25.80 -11.72 -1.92
C PHE A 307 -25.04 -12.96 -2.40
N PHE A 308 -25.41 -13.47 -3.57
CA PHE A 308 -24.67 -14.54 -4.24
C PHE A 308 -23.97 -14.00 -5.49
N LEU A 309 -22.65 -14.15 -5.56
CA LEU A 309 -21.82 -13.64 -6.65
C LEU A 309 -21.50 -14.75 -7.68
N MET A 310 -21.82 -14.51 -8.94
CA MET A 310 -21.42 -15.39 -10.04
C MET A 310 -19.92 -15.28 -10.40
N ARG A 311 -19.43 -16.29 -11.13
CA ARG A 311 -18.00 -16.49 -11.47
C ARG A 311 -17.37 -15.33 -12.24
N GLU A 312 -18.17 -14.58 -12.99
CA GLU A 312 -17.71 -13.52 -13.89
C GLU A 312 -17.50 -12.19 -13.17
N ILE A 313 -18.09 -12.00 -11.99
CA ILE A 313 -17.98 -10.74 -11.25
C ILE A 313 -16.62 -10.63 -10.54
N PRO A 314 -15.99 -9.44 -10.52
CA PRO A 314 -14.79 -9.15 -9.73
C PRO A 314 -15.09 -9.24 -8.24
N ARG A 315 -15.00 -10.46 -7.69
CA ARG A 315 -15.38 -10.79 -6.31
C ARG A 315 -14.70 -9.90 -5.27
N ASP A 316 -13.41 -9.58 -5.46
CA ASP A 316 -12.60 -8.93 -4.42
C ASP A 316 -13.19 -7.55 -4.10
N VAL A 317 -13.66 -6.83 -5.12
CA VAL A 317 -14.19 -5.46 -4.97
C VAL A 317 -15.67 -5.48 -4.57
N VAL A 318 -16.47 -6.36 -5.18
CA VAL A 318 -17.90 -6.44 -4.85
C VAL A 318 -18.11 -6.99 -3.44
N CYS A 319 -17.34 -7.99 -3.02
CA CYS A 319 -17.34 -8.48 -1.64
C CYS A 319 -16.92 -7.40 -0.65
N LEU A 320 -15.90 -6.60 -1.00
CA LEU A 320 -15.41 -5.51 -0.17
C LEU A 320 -16.54 -4.51 0.11
N ILE A 321 -17.27 -4.09 -0.93
CA ILE A 321 -18.36 -3.12 -0.81
C ILE A 321 -19.53 -3.70 -0.01
N ILE A 322 -20.05 -4.87 -0.40
CA ILE A 322 -21.21 -5.48 0.24
C ILE A 322 -20.96 -5.73 1.74
N ARG A 323 -19.79 -6.30 2.08
CA ARG A 323 -19.46 -6.59 3.48
C ARG A 323 -19.21 -5.32 4.31
N SER A 324 -18.62 -4.29 3.70
CA SER A 324 -18.42 -3.01 4.39
C SER A 324 -19.74 -2.29 4.70
N CYS A 325 -20.78 -2.52 3.89
CA CYS A 325 -22.14 -2.01 4.11
C CYS A 325 -23.04 -2.99 4.91
N GLY A 326 -22.45 -4.00 5.56
CA GLY A 326 -23.13 -4.90 6.51
C GLY A 326 -23.86 -6.10 5.90
N GLY A 327 -23.68 -6.37 4.59
CA GLY A 327 -24.28 -7.51 3.91
C GLY A 327 -23.44 -8.78 3.98
N GLU A 328 -24.10 -9.94 3.86
CA GLU A 328 -23.44 -11.23 3.71
C GLU A 328 -23.27 -11.54 2.22
N CYS A 329 -22.07 -11.93 1.79
CA CYS A 329 -21.84 -12.40 0.42
C CYS A 329 -21.18 -13.79 0.39
N SER A 330 -21.60 -14.59 -0.58
CA SER A 330 -21.02 -15.89 -0.91
C SER A 330 -20.83 -16.03 -2.42
N TRP A 331 -20.08 -17.05 -2.81
CA TRP A 331 -19.79 -17.44 -4.19
C TRP A 331 -19.69 -18.96 -4.27
N ASP A 332 -19.62 -19.51 -5.47
CA ASP A 332 -19.44 -20.93 -5.67
C ASP A 332 -18.08 -21.43 -5.11
N LYS A 333 -18.11 -22.56 -4.40
CA LYS A 333 -16.95 -23.19 -3.74
C LYS A 333 -15.80 -23.48 -4.72
N THR A 334 -16.11 -23.70 -5.99
CA THR A 334 -15.11 -23.99 -7.03
C THR A 334 -14.24 -22.77 -7.38
N VAL A 335 -14.78 -21.56 -7.21
CA VAL A 335 -14.13 -20.29 -7.62
C VAL A 335 -13.06 -19.86 -6.62
N GLY A 336 -13.24 -20.19 -5.35
CA GLY A 336 -12.26 -19.86 -4.33
C GLY A 336 -12.66 -20.24 -2.91
N PRO A 337 -11.66 -20.33 -2.02
CA PRO A 337 -11.91 -20.60 -0.60
C PRO A 337 -12.70 -19.45 0.01
N GLY A 338 -13.62 -19.76 0.92
CA GLY A 338 -14.37 -18.75 1.66
C GLY A 338 -15.86 -18.62 1.31
N ALA A 339 -16.40 -19.54 0.52
CA ALA A 339 -17.84 -19.64 0.32
C ALA A 339 -18.55 -20.02 1.64
N THR A 340 -19.64 -19.33 1.97
CA THR A 340 -20.43 -19.53 3.19
C THR A 340 -21.69 -20.34 2.92
N PHE A 341 -22.41 -19.99 1.85
CA PHE A 341 -23.62 -20.66 1.39
C PHE A 341 -23.53 -20.99 -0.11
N ALA A 342 -24.22 -22.07 -0.52
CA ALA A 342 -24.27 -22.55 -1.90
C ALA A 342 -25.33 -21.80 -2.71
N GLU A 343 -25.27 -21.91 -4.04
CA GLU A 343 -26.22 -21.27 -4.95
C GLU A 343 -27.67 -21.71 -4.69
N ASP A 344 -27.90 -22.90 -4.14
CA ASP A 344 -29.24 -23.42 -3.91
C ASP A 344 -29.92 -22.93 -2.63
N ASP A 345 -29.25 -22.12 -1.81
CA ASP A 345 -29.82 -21.65 -0.54
C ASP A 345 -31.05 -20.74 -0.80
N PRO A 346 -32.24 -21.06 -0.25
CA PRO A 346 -33.44 -20.24 -0.39
C PRO A 346 -33.34 -18.91 0.36
N LYS A 347 -32.36 -18.75 1.27
CA LYS A 347 -32.14 -17.50 2.03
C LYS A 347 -31.40 -16.42 1.24
N ILE A 348 -31.06 -16.66 -0.03
CA ILE A 348 -30.39 -15.68 -0.89
C ILE A 348 -31.41 -14.66 -1.39
N ASP A 349 -31.21 -13.39 -1.07
CA ASP A 349 -32.09 -12.30 -1.51
C ASP A 349 -31.71 -11.79 -2.91
N TYR A 350 -30.41 -11.62 -3.15
CA TYR A 350 -29.87 -10.99 -4.36
C TYR A 350 -28.89 -11.91 -5.06
N GLN A 351 -29.07 -12.09 -6.37
CA GLN A 351 -28.13 -12.82 -7.21
C GLN A 351 -27.48 -11.86 -8.21
N ILE A 352 -26.16 -11.83 -8.13
CA ILE A 352 -25.34 -10.90 -8.89
C ILE A 352 -24.82 -11.63 -10.14
N VAL A 353 -25.27 -11.20 -11.33
CA VAL A 353 -24.89 -11.76 -12.63
C VAL A 353 -24.39 -10.66 -13.59
N ASP A 354 -23.49 -11.01 -14.52
CA ASP A 354 -23.01 -10.11 -15.60
C ASP A 354 -23.76 -10.38 -16.91
N ARG A 355 -23.92 -11.66 -17.27
CA ARG A 355 -24.71 -12.09 -18.44
C ARG A 355 -26.17 -12.38 -18.08
N PRO A 356 -27.14 -11.96 -18.89
CA PRO A 356 -28.52 -12.43 -18.74
C PRO A 356 -28.54 -13.95 -18.90
N MET A 357 -29.12 -14.65 -17.93
CA MET A 357 -29.17 -16.12 -17.89
C MET A 357 -30.62 -16.54 -18.11
N ASN A 358 -30.86 -17.54 -18.97
CA ASN A 358 -32.22 -17.93 -19.34
C ASN A 358 -32.94 -18.74 -18.23
N ASP A 359 -32.19 -19.39 -17.34
CA ASP A 359 -32.70 -20.26 -16.26
C ASP A 359 -32.46 -19.65 -14.87
N LEU A 360 -33.05 -18.49 -14.58
CA LEU A 360 -32.96 -17.87 -13.25
C LEU A 360 -34.15 -18.30 -12.39
N LYS A 361 -33.88 -18.72 -11.14
CA LYS A 361 -34.93 -19.04 -10.17
C LYS A 361 -35.72 -17.75 -9.86
N MET A 362 -37.03 -17.75 -10.18
CA MET A 362 -37.97 -16.61 -10.08
C MET A 362 -38.05 -15.92 -8.70
N THR A 363 -37.51 -16.51 -7.64
CA THR A 363 -37.57 -15.98 -6.27
C THR A 363 -36.48 -14.95 -5.94
N ARG A 364 -35.57 -14.64 -6.89
CA ARG A 364 -34.38 -13.82 -6.64
C ARG A 364 -34.40 -12.52 -7.42
N TRP A 365 -33.92 -11.45 -6.80
CA TRP A 365 -33.62 -10.21 -7.49
C TRP A 365 -32.30 -10.37 -8.24
N VAL A 366 -32.39 -10.28 -9.57
CA VAL A 366 -31.25 -10.38 -10.47
C VAL A 366 -30.84 -8.96 -10.85
N SER A 367 -29.68 -8.57 -10.37
CA SER A 367 -29.03 -7.34 -10.81
C SER A 367 -28.05 -7.68 -11.93
N HIS A 368 -27.85 -6.77 -12.88
CA HIS A 368 -26.80 -6.90 -13.88
C HIS A 368 -25.50 -6.26 -13.36
N SER A 369 -24.36 -6.59 -13.97
CA SER A 369 -23.05 -5.93 -13.74
C SER A 369 -23.11 -4.41 -13.71
N ARG A 370 -23.96 -3.84 -14.57
CA ARG A 370 -24.23 -2.40 -14.63
C ARG A 370 -25.01 -1.86 -13.43
N ASP A 371 -25.70 -2.70 -12.67
CA ASP A 371 -26.51 -2.34 -11.52
C ASP A 371 -25.72 -2.35 -10.20
N TYR A 372 -24.59 -3.07 -10.09
CA TYR A 372 -23.65 -2.86 -8.97
C TYR A 372 -22.95 -1.51 -9.09
N LEU A 373 -22.73 -1.08 -10.33
CA LEU A 373 -22.32 0.27 -10.72
C LEU A 373 -23.34 1.31 -10.19
N PHE A 374 -24.65 0.97 -10.18
CA PHE A 374 -25.70 1.75 -9.52
C PHE A 374 -25.70 1.63 -7.99
N LEU A 375 -25.49 0.43 -7.42
CA LEU A 375 -25.31 0.27 -5.95
C LEU A 375 -24.09 1.02 -5.42
N VAL A 376 -23.10 1.29 -6.26
CA VAL A 376 -21.90 2.06 -5.91
C VAL A 376 -22.11 3.56 -6.10
N SER A 377 -22.93 3.97 -7.08
CA SER A 377 -23.21 5.39 -7.38
C SER A 377 -24.38 5.98 -6.58
N HIS A 378 -25.49 5.26 -6.38
CA HIS A 378 -26.66 5.72 -5.61
C HIS A 378 -26.47 5.63 -4.09
N VAL A 379 -25.52 4.83 -3.61
CA VAL A 379 -25.24 4.73 -2.16
C VAL A 379 -24.37 5.90 -1.67
N MET A 380 -23.80 6.67 -2.61
CA MET A 380 -22.72 7.62 -2.33
C MET A 380 -22.92 9.02 -2.90
N TYR A 381 -24.12 9.29 -3.46
CA TYR A 381 -24.59 10.62 -3.85
C TYR A 381 -25.88 10.98 -3.12
#